data_AF-A0A0A9X3C4-F1
#
_entry.id   AF-A0A0A9X3C4-F1
#
_cell.length_a   1.000
_cell.length_b   1.000
_cell.length_c   1.000
_cell.angle_alpha   90.00
_cell.angle_beta   90.00
_cell.angle_gamma   90.00
#
_symmetry.space_group_name_H-M   'P 1'
#
loop_
_entity.id
_entity.type
_entity.pdbx_description
1 polymer ?
#
loop_
_entity_poly.entity_id
_entity_poly.type
_entity_poly.pdbx_seq_one_letter_code
_entity_poly.pdbx_strand_id
1 'polypeptide(L)'
;KILNQKWDKDINSQTTMGETDKQLPSLVSQLEEQNRNMQALINHILLQPGNSVSLPDFNPGMEGSDPKSWINTVECCLAEDKRMGPTLVISLSKALKGEAISWFTSVVSPELTWETF
;
A
#
# COMPACT_ATOMS: atom_id res chain seq x y z
N LYS A 1 -1.93 22.03 -59.23
CA LYS A 1 -2.37 20.81 -58.52
C LYS A 1 -1.16 19.90 -58.38
N ILE A 2 -0.50 19.96 -57.23
CA ILE A 2 -0.47 18.89 -56.20
C ILE A 2 0.18 17.62 -56.76
N LEU A 3 1.45 17.38 -56.41
CA LEU A 3 1.99 16.17 -55.75
C LEU A 3 3.53 16.26 -55.82
N ASN A 4 4.24 15.67 -54.86
CA ASN A 4 5.71 15.51 -54.79
C ASN A 4 6.53 16.63 -54.12
N GLN A 5 6.11 17.10 -52.95
CA GLN A 5 7.07 17.78 -52.04
C GLN A 5 6.89 17.45 -50.55
N LYS A 6 6.32 16.28 -50.22
CA LYS A 6 6.06 15.90 -48.82
C LYS A 6 6.74 14.62 -48.34
N TRP A 7 7.66 14.04 -49.13
CA TRP A 7 8.23 12.71 -48.84
C TRP A 7 9.76 12.67 -48.71
N ASP A 8 10.44 13.81 -48.56
CA ASP A 8 11.92 13.84 -48.50
C ASP A 8 12.51 14.74 -47.40
N LYS A 9 11.71 15.13 -46.38
CA LYS A 9 12.20 15.96 -45.27
C LYS A 9 12.11 15.35 -43.88
N ASP A 10 11.52 14.17 -43.74
CA ASP A 10 11.41 13.48 -42.44
C ASP A 10 12.34 12.26 -42.33
N ILE A 11 13.25 12.09 -43.30
CA ILE A 11 14.33 11.09 -43.24
C ILE A 11 15.63 11.84 -43.06
N ASN A 12 15.88 12.33 -41.84
CA ASN A 12 17.19 12.47 -41.19
C ASN A 12 17.15 13.61 -40.15
N SER A 13 16.67 13.32 -38.94
CA SER A 13 17.13 14.02 -37.75
C SER A 13 17.02 13.11 -36.53
N GLN A 14 18.18 12.57 -36.18
CA GLN A 14 18.64 12.31 -34.81
C GLN A 14 18.01 11.12 -34.08
N THR A 15 18.74 10.00 -34.16
CA THR A 15 19.10 9.09 -33.07
C THR A 15 18.69 9.57 -31.66
N THR A 16 17.52 9.16 -31.18
CA THR A 16 17.13 9.25 -29.76
C THR A 16 17.63 8.00 -29.02
N MET A 17 18.94 7.92 -28.79
CA MET A 17 19.50 7.08 -27.73
C MET A 17 19.65 7.94 -26.49
N GLY A 18 18.64 7.95 -25.60
CA GLY A 18 18.74 8.73 -24.36
C GLY A 18 17.48 8.88 -23.49
N GLU A 19 16.40 8.12 -23.73
CA GLU A 19 15.15 8.26 -22.95
C GLU A 19 14.87 7.10 -21.98
N THR A 20 15.47 5.93 -22.16
CA THR A 20 15.19 4.75 -21.32
C THR A 20 15.94 4.71 -19.98
N ASP A 21 17.09 5.39 -19.86
CA ASP A 21 17.90 5.38 -18.62
C ASP A 21 17.39 6.33 -17.53
N LYS A 22 16.50 7.27 -17.87
CA LYS A 22 15.96 8.26 -16.93
C LYS A 22 14.63 7.85 -16.30
N GLN A 23 13.92 6.88 -16.89
CA GLN A 23 12.62 6.44 -16.39
C GLN A 23 12.73 5.52 -15.17
N LEU A 24 13.70 4.61 -15.12
CA LEU A 24 13.85 3.68 -13.99
C LEU A 24 14.23 4.38 -12.67
N PRO A 25 15.19 5.33 -12.65
CA PRO A 25 15.49 6.11 -11.45
C PRO A 25 14.30 6.98 -11.01
N SER A 26 13.56 7.55 -11.97
CA SER A 26 12.35 8.33 -11.70
C SER A 26 11.26 7.51 -11.03
N LEU A 27 11.03 6.27 -11.49
CA LEU A 27 10.02 5.38 -10.90
C LEU A 27 10.42 4.89 -9.51
N VAL A 28 11.70 4.59 -9.28
CA VAL A 28 12.20 4.22 -7.95
C VAL A 28 12.08 5.40 -6.99
N SER A 29 12.47 6.61 -7.41
CA SER A 29 12.31 7.81 -6.59
C SER A 29 10.84 8.12 -6.27
N GLN A 30 9.93 7.90 -7.24
CA GLN A 30 8.49 8.03 -7.00
C GLN A 30 7.97 6.98 -6.02
N LEU A 31 8.40 5.72 -6.14
CA LEU A 31 7.99 4.64 -5.22
C LEU A 31 8.52 4.89 -3.81
N GLU A 32 9.75 5.37 -3.67
CA GLU A 32 10.31 5.74 -2.37
C GLU A 32 9.59 6.94 -1.75
N GLU A 33 9.20 7.94 -2.55
CA GLU A 33 8.37 9.06 -2.12
C GLU A 33 7.00 8.57 -1.64
N GLN A 34 6.37 7.66 -2.38
CA GLN A 34 5.11 7.03 -1.96
C GLN A 34 5.28 6.24 -0.65
N ASN A 35 6.36 5.46 -0.52
CA ASN A 35 6.65 4.71 0.70
C ASN A 35 6.89 5.64 1.90
N ARG A 36 7.61 6.75 1.72
CA ARG A 36 7.81 7.77 2.76
C ARG A 36 6.48 8.40 3.18
N ASN A 37 5.64 8.76 2.22
CA ASN A 37 4.32 9.35 2.49
C ASN A 37 3.39 8.37 3.20
N MET A 38 3.41 7.10 2.81
CA MET A 38 2.67 6.04 3.47
C MET A 38 3.17 5.84 4.92
N GLN A 39 4.48 5.82 5.15
CA GLN A 39 5.05 5.71 6.50
C GLN A 39 4.70 6.94 7.36
N ALA A 40 4.74 8.14 6.80
CA ALA A 40 4.35 9.36 7.50
C ALA A 40 2.85 9.35 7.88
N LEU A 41 1.99 8.89 6.98
CA LEU A 41 0.57 8.69 7.23
C LEU A 41 0.37 7.65 8.34
N ILE A 42 1.02 6.49 8.25
CA ILE A 42 0.98 5.43 9.27
C ILE A 42 1.41 5.98 10.64
N ASN A 43 2.51 6.72 10.70
CA ASN A 43 3.01 7.35 11.92
C ASN A 43 2.00 8.37 12.48
N HIS A 44 1.39 9.18 11.61
CA HIS A 44 0.35 10.10 12.04
C HIS A 44 -0.84 9.36 12.66
N ILE A 45 -1.33 8.29 12.02
CA ILE A 45 -2.44 7.49 12.59
C ILE A 45 -1.99 6.66 13.81
N LEU A 46 -0.71 6.33 13.96
CA LEU A 46 -0.16 5.66 15.15
C LEU A 46 -0.07 6.58 16.36
N LEU A 47 0.26 7.85 16.14
CA LEU A 47 0.73 8.75 17.18
C LEU A 47 -0.31 9.79 17.62
N GLN A 48 -1.51 9.82 17.00
CA GLN A 48 -2.60 10.67 17.50
C GLN A 48 -3.08 10.19 18.89
N PRO A 49 -3.00 11.04 19.94
CA PRO A 49 -3.47 10.68 21.27
C PRO A 49 -4.99 10.88 21.34
N GLY A 50 -5.72 9.79 21.16
CA GLY A 50 -7.15 9.71 21.39
C GLY A 50 -7.60 8.26 21.43
N ASN A 51 -7.50 7.62 22.62
CA ASN A 51 -8.14 6.39 23.09
C ASN A 51 -8.44 5.23 22.11
N SER A 52 -7.77 5.13 20.95
CA SER A 52 -8.02 4.02 20.03
C SER A 52 -7.39 2.74 20.57
N VAL A 53 -8.24 1.80 21.00
CA VAL A 53 -7.83 0.46 21.45
C VAL A 53 -6.99 -0.20 20.35
N SER A 54 -5.67 -0.35 20.56
CA SER A 54 -4.84 -1.02 19.55
C SER A 54 -5.28 -2.47 19.40
N LEU A 55 -5.27 -2.97 18.17
CA LEU A 55 -5.43 -4.40 17.94
C LEU A 55 -4.21 -5.16 18.50
N PRO A 56 -4.38 -6.37 19.04
CA PRO A 56 -3.26 -7.22 19.43
C PRO A 56 -2.43 -7.60 18.21
N ASP A 57 -1.11 -7.75 18.39
CA ASP A 57 -0.23 -8.19 17.30
C ASP A 57 -0.53 -9.65 16.89
N PHE A 58 -0.39 -9.96 15.60
CA PHE A 58 -0.52 -11.31 15.06
C PHE A 58 0.65 -11.64 14.13
N ASN A 59 1.32 -12.75 14.43
CA ASN A 59 2.37 -13.31 13.59
C ASN A 59 2.13 -14.81 13.41
N PRO A 60 1.82 -15.29 12.20
CA PRO A 60 1.59 -16.73 11.97
C PRO A 60 2.87 -17.57 12.10
N GLY A 61 4.06 -16.96 11.98
CA GLY A 61 5.34 -17.65 12.13
C GLY A 61 5.79 -17.82 13.59
N MET A 62 5.02 -17.32 14.57
CA MET A 62 5.32 -17.46 15.99
C MET A 62 4.71 -18.76 16.54
N GLU A 63 5.47 -19.52 17.31
CA GLU A 63 4.98 -20.72 17.97
C GLU A 63 3.83 -20.36 18.94
N GLY A 64 2.74 -21.13 18.88
CA GLY A 64 1.53 -20.87 19.68
C GLY A 64 0.60 -19.79 19.13
N SER A 65 0.87 -19.24 17.94
CA SER A 65 -0.02 -18.32 17.26
C SER A 65 -1.26 -19.05 16.74
N ASP A 66 -2.44 -18.71 17.28
CA ASP A 66 -3.72 -19.25 16.82
C ASP A 66 -4.56 -18.15 16.15
N PRO A 67 -4.82 -18.23 14.84
CA PRO A 67 -5.62 -17.25 14.12
C PRO A 67 -7.02 -17.07 14.71
N LYS A 68 -7.66 -18.15 15.19
CA LYS A 68 -9.03 -18.09 15.72
C LYS A 68 -9.10 -17.30 17.01
N SER A 69 -8.19 -17.57 17.94
CA SER A 69 -8.09 -16.85 19.21
C SER A 69 -7.77 -15.37 18.99
N TRP A 70 -6.93 -15.06 18.02
CA TRP A 70 -6.64 -13.67 17.66
C TRP A 70 -7.87 -12.95 17.08
N ILE A 71 -8.58 -13.56 16.11
CA ILE A 71 -9.82 -13.01 15.54
C ILE A 71 -10.84 -12.71 16.64
N ASN A 72 -11.12 -13.67 17.52
CA ASN A 72 -12.06 -13.47 18.64
C ASN A 72 -11.65 -12.28 19.53
N THR A 73 -10.35 -12.09 19.76
CA THR A 73 -9.85 -10.96 20.56
C THR A 73 -10.05 -9.63 19.83
N VAL A 74 -9.78 -9.60 18.52
CA VAL A 74 -10.00 -8.41 17.70
C VAL A 74 -11.49 -8.05 17.60
N GLU A 75 -12.38 -9.03 17.51
CA GLU A 75 -13.82 -8.81 17.55
C GLU A 75 -14.24 -8.08 18.83
N CYS A 76 -13.71 -8.48 19.99
CA CYS A 76 -13.93 -7.78 21.25
C CYS A 76 -13.40 -6.33 21.21
N CYS A 77 -12.25 -6.08 20.58
CA CYS A 77 -11.69 -4.73 20.44
C CYS A 77 -12.48 -3.83 19.48
N LEU A 78 -13.15 -4.42 18.49
CA LEU A 78 -13.96 -3.70 17.49
C LEU A 78 -15.44 -3.61 17.87
N ALA A 79 -15.87 -4.29 18.95
CA ALA A 79 -17.27 -4.30 19.38
C ALA A 79 -17.79 -2.93 19.82
N GLU A 80 -16.93 -2.10 20.43
CA GLU A 80 -17.30 -0.74 20.88
C GLU A 80 -17.22 0.31 19.76
N ASP A 81 -16.34 0.10 18.78
CA ASP A 81 -16.13 1.02 17.66
C ASP A 81 -15.76 0.19 16.41
N LYS A 82 -16.76 -0.06 15.56
CA LYS A 82 -16.58 -0.78 14.30
C LYS A 82 -15.75 0.09 13.36
N ARG A 83 -14.42 -0.06 13.43
CA ARG A 83 -13.51 0.59 12.49
C ARG A 83 -13.83 0.12 11.07
N MET A 84 -14.00 1.08 10.17
CA MET A 84 -14.27 0.84 8.76
C MET A 84 -13.29 1.59 7.87
N GLY A 85 -13.11 1.11 6.65
CA GLY A 85 -12.31 1.77 5.62
C GLY A 85 -10.86 2.00 6.08
N PRO A 86 -10.31 3.23 5.91
CA PRO A 86 -8.90 3.49 6.19
C PRO A 86 -8.47 3.13 7.61
N THR A 87 -9.29 3.43 8.62
CA THR A 87 -8.96 3.19 10.03
C THR A 87 -8.78 1.69 10.34
N LEU A 88 -9.57 0.84 9.68
CA LEU A 88 -9.44 -0.61 9.78
C LEU A 88 -8.16 -1.09 9.08
N VAL A 89 -7.92 -0.65 7.85
CA VAL A 89 -6.70 -0.99 7.08
C VAL A 89 -5.45 -0.64 7.87
N ILE A 90 -5.44 0.54 8.49
CA ILE A 90 -4.31 1.01 9.27
C ILE A 90 -4.17 0.22 10.57
N SER A 91 -5.27 -0.15 11.23
CA SER A 91 -5.23 -1.00 12.43
C SER A 91 -4.68 -2.40 12.13
N LEU A 92 -5.13 -3.02 11.05
CA LEU A 92 -4.67 -4.34 10.61
C LEU A 92 -3.21 -4.30 10.16
N SER A 93 -2.82 -3.27 9.42
CA SER A 93 -1.42 -3.07 8.99
C SER A 93 -0.44 -3.00 10.15
N LYS A 94 -0.90 -2.51 11.31
CA LYS A 94 -0.10 -2.44 12.53
C LYS A 94 -0.05 -3.75 13.26
N ALA A 95 -1.19 -4.44 13.34
CA ALA A 95 -1.34 -5.66 14.12
C ALA A 95 -0.63 -6.85 13.45
N LEU A 96 -0.77 -6.99 12.13
CA LEU A 96 -0.20 -8.10 11.39
C LEU A 96 1.33 -7.95 11.29
N LYS A 97 2.06 -9.05 11.48
CA LYS A 97 3.52 -9.14 11.39
C LYS A 97 3.94 -10.30 10.49
N GLY A 98 5.20 -10.28 10.07
CA GLY A 98 5.80 -11.35 9.28
C GLY A 98 5.07 -11.57 7.95
N GLU A 99 4.75 -12.81 7.64
CA GLU A 99 4.08 -13.17 6.37
C GLU A 99 2.65 -12.62 6.28
N ALA A 100 1.97 -12.42 7.42
CA ALA A 100 0.60 -11.93 7.41
C ALA A 100 0.47 -10.49 6.89
N ILE A 101 1.42 -9.60 7.24
CA ILE A 101 1.42 -8.23 6.71
C ILE A 101 1.82 -8.19 5.23
N SER A 102 2.75 -9.05 4.81
CA SER A 102 3.13 -9.20 3.41
C SER A 102 1.95 -9.64 2.55
N TRP A 103 1.16 -10.62 3.02
CA TRP A 103 -0.08 -11.02 2.36
C TRP A 103 -1.10 -9.89 2.37
N PHE A 104 -1.36 -9.28 3.53
CA PHE A 104 -2.40 -8.25 3.67
C PHE A 104 -2.20 -7.08 2.71
N THR A 105 -0.97 -6.57 2.59
CA THR A 105 -0.65 -5.47 1.67
C THR A 105 -0.82 -5.82 0.20
N SER A 106 -0.82 -7.12 -0.16
CA SER A 106 -1.07 -7.59 -1.54
C SER A 106 -2.55 -7.72 -1.89
N VAL A 107 -3.43 -7.84 -0.89
CA VAL A 107 -4.87 -8.10 -1.08
C VAL A 107 -5.78 -6.95 -0.63
N VAL A 108 -5.25 -5.99 0.14
CA VAL A 108 -6.03 -4.89 0.71
C VAL A 108 -6.67 -4.02 -0.38
N SER A 109 -7.93 -3.65 -0.17
CA SER A 109 -8.70 -2.80 -1.08
C SER A 109 -9.35 -1.63 -0.35
N PRO A 110 -9.75 -0.56 -1.06
CA PRO A 110 -10.46 0.57 -0.46
C PRO A 110 -11.82 0.21 0.15
N GLU A 111 -12.43 -0.90 -0.28
CA GLU A 111 -13.75 -1.37 0.18
C GLU A 111 -13.65 -2.37 1.34
N LEU A 112 -12.45 -2.58 1.91
CA LEU A 112 -12.26 -3.53 3.00
C LEU A 112 -13.11 -3.17 4.22
N THR A 113 -13.94 -4.12 4.63
CA THR A 113 -14.66 -4.14 5.90
C THR A 113 -14.16 -5.28 6.78
N TRP A 114 -14.43 -5.22 8.09
CA TRP A 114 -14.07 -6.31 9.00
C TRP A 114 -14.76 -7.62 8.65
N GLU A 115 -15.97 -7.57 8.10
CA GLU A 115 -16.76 -8.74 7.70
C GLU A 115 -16.20 -9.42 6.43
N THR A 116 -15.49 -8.67 5.59
CA THR A 116 -14.87 -9.15 4.35
C THR A 116 -13.39 -9.52 4.50
N PHE A 117 -12.77 -9.15 5.63
CA PHE A 117 -11.39 -9.50 5.98
C PHE A 117 -11.34 -10.94 6.52
#